data_AF-M6AJI9-F1
#
_entry.id   AF-M6AJI9-F1
#
_cell.length_a   1.000
_cell.length_b   1.000
_cell.length_c   1.000
_cell.angle_alpha   90.00
_cell.angle_beta   90.00
_cell.angle_gamma   90.00
#
_symmetry.space_group_name_H-M   'P 1'
#
loop_
_entity.id
_entity.type
_entity.pdbx_description
1 polymer ?
#
loop_
_entity_poly.entity_id
_entity_poly.type
_entity_poly.pdbx_seq_one_letter_code
_entity_poly.pdbx_strand_id
1 'polypeptide(L)'
;MAKKLEKADTSISVLIEKFNAGELGIPEIQRDYVWNKSQVKDLVESLYKEYPTRLIYLWKTKTLPKLKENSIKTPDLLILDGQQRLTSLQKLLKGEIPVYFNVEDESFAIYSSKLKNVPSWVAVKSVLENPITIWNDIIEKLKIDKTSHLQEDYMNRIQNLSQIKDYSFRY
;
A
#
# COMPACT_ATOMS: atom_id res chain seq x y z
N MET A 1 15.90 -32.59 -5.46
CA MET A 1 15.43 -31.97 -4.21
C MET A 1 14.28 -31.02 -4.53
N ALA A 2 13.14 -31.16 -3.87
CA ALA A 2 11.94 -30.39 -4.16
C ALA A 2 12.15 -28.88 -3.91
N LYS A 3 11.84 -28.07 -4.92
CA LYS A 3 11.82 -26.60 -4.84
C LYS A 3 10.48 -26.20 -4.21
N LYS A 4 10.49 -25.44 -3.10
CA LYS A 4 9.27 -25.02 -2.41
C LYS A 4 8.90 -23.59 -2.83
N LEU A 5 7.74 -23.46 -3.46
CA LEU A 5 7.09 -22.17 -3.73
C LEU A 5 6.32 -21.81 -2.45
N GLU A 6 6.63 -20.68 -1.83
CA GLU A 6 5.88 -20.23 -0.65
C GLU A 6 4.91 -19.14 -1.08
N LYS A 7 3.61 -19.39 -0.86
CA LYS A 7 2.59 -18.34 -0.94
C LYS A 7 2.84 -17.39 0.22
N ALA A 8 2.94 -16.10 -0.06
CA ALA A 8 2.98 -15.09 0.97
C ALA A 8 1.58 -14.95 1.59
N ASP A 9 1.23 -15.80 2.56
CA ASP A 9 0.12 -15.51 3.49
C ASP A 9 0.63 -14.52 4.54
N THR A 10 0.96 -13.33 4.04
CA THR A 10 1.73 -12.31 4.75
C THR A 10 1.12 -10.97 4.42
N SER A 11 0.91 -10.15 5.45
CA SER A 11 0.33 -8.82 5.27
C SER A 11 1.23 -7.93 4.40
N ILE A 12 0.62 -6.94 3.77
CA ILE A 12 1.34 -5.91 3.01
C ILE A 12 2.44 -5.26 3.87
N SER A 13 2.15 -4.94 5.14
CA SER A 13 3.13 -4.33 6.04
C SER A 13 4.41 -5.15 6.15
N VAL A 14 4.29 -6.45 6.42
CA VAL A 14 5.44 -7.34 6.56
C VAL A 14 6.18 -7.51 5.23
N LEU A 15 5.46 -7.60 4.10
CA LEU A 15 6.10 -7.66 2.78
C LEU A 15 6.91 -6.40 2.48
N ILE A 16 6.38 -5.22 2.82
CA ILE A 16 7.08 -3.94 2.62
C ILE A 16 8.27 -3.79 3.56
N GLU A 17 8.15 -4.20 4.82
CA GLU A 17 9.27 -4.23 5.76
C GLU A 17 10.42 -5.10 5.24
N LYS A 18 10.11 -6.34 4.80
CA LYS A 18 11.09 -7.24 4.20
C LYS A 18 11.72 -6.67 2.93
N PHE A 19 10.92 -6.02 2.09
CA PHE A 19 11.41 -5.37 0.89
C PHE A 19 12.36 -4.20 1.23
N ASN A 20 12.00 -3.36 2.20
CA ASN A 20 12.83 -2.26 2.68
C ASN A 20 14.13 -2.72 3.35
N ALA A 21 14.08 -3.83 4.08
CA ALA A 21 15.23 -4.44 4.73
C ALA A 21 16.19 -5.17 3.77
N GLY A 22 15.86 -5.24 2.48
CA GLY A 22 16.64 -5.97 1.47
C GLY A 22 16.53 -7.49 1.58
N GLU A 23 15.52 -8.03 2.29
CA GLU A 23 15.27 -9.47 2.41
C GLU A 23 14.61 -10.06 1.16
N LEU A 24 13.95 -9.21 0.37
CA LEU A 24 13.33 -9.58 -0.89
C LEU A 24 14.17 -9.03 -2.06
N GLY A 25 14.73 -9.94 -2.86
CA GLY A 25 15.52 -9.63 -4.05
C GLY A 25 14.67 -9.58 -5.32
N ILE A 26 15.04 -8.69 -6.24
CA ILE A 26 14.47 -8.62 -7.59
C ILE A 26 15.49 -9.21 -8.57
N PRO A 27 15.19 -10.35 -9.22
CA PRO A 27 16.04 -10.91 -10.26
C PRO A 27 16.27 -9.92 -11.41
N GLU A 28 17.48 -9.86 -11.97
CA GLU A 28 17.86 -8.97 -13.08
C GLU A 28 16.96 -9.14 -14.31
N ILE A 29 16.52 -10.37 -14.57
CA ILE A 29 15.63 -10.71 -15.70
C ILE A 29 14.24 -10.04 -15.61
N GLN A 30 13.82 -9.56 -14.44
CA GLN A 30 12.55 -8.85 -14.32
C GLN A 30 12.64 -7.46 -14.95
N ARG A 31 11.54 -7.00 -15.53
CA ARG A 31 11.46 -5.65 -16.11
C ARG A 31 11.60 -4.55 -15.05
N ASP A 32 11.98 -3.36 -15.49
CA ASP A 32 12.04 -2.19 -14.62
C ASP A 32 10.65 -1.76 -14.15
N TYR A 33 10.64 -0.91 -13.12
CA TYR A 33 9.42 -0.31 -12.61
C TYR A 33 8.83 0.66 -13.64
N VAL A 34 7.59 0.43 -14.06
CA VAL A 34 6.93 1.21 -15.14
C VAL A 34 5.54 1.73 -14.76
N TRP A 35 5.07 1.46 -13.54
CA TRP A 35 3.74 1.91 -13.12
C TRP A 35 3.70 3.42 -12.90
N ASN A 36 2.68 4.07 -13.46
CA ASN A 36 2.42 5.49 -13.26
C ASN A 36 1.59 5.76 -11.99
N LYS A 37 1.45 7.04 -11.62
CA LYS A 37 0.71 7.44 -10.41
C LYS A 37 -0.75 6.95 -10.42
N SER A 38 -1.44 6.97 -11.56
CA SER A 38 -2.83 6.49 -11.67
C SER A 38 -2.94 5.02 -11.31
N GLN A 39 -2.04 4.18 -11.82
CA GLN A 39 -2.04 2.74 -11.52
C GLN A 39 -1.79 2.45 -10.04
N VAL A 40 -0.99 3.30 -9.36
CA VAL A 40 -0.80 3.19 -7.90
C VAL A 40 -2.08 3.58 -7.16
N LYS A 41 -2.76 4.65 -7.58
CA LYS A 41 -4.07 5.02 -7.05
C LYS A 41 -5.10 3.89 -7.23
N ASP A 42 -5.17 3.30 -8.43
CA ASP A 42 -6.09 2.19 -8.73
C ASP A 42 -5.79 0.93 -7.89
N LEU A 43 -4.51 0.67 -7.59
CA LEU A 43 -4.11 -0.40 -6.67
C LEU A 43 -4.61 -0.13 -5.25
N VAL A 44 -4.39 1.08 -4.72
CA VAL A 44 -4.87 1.44 -3.37
C VAL A 44 -6.39 1.35 -3.29
N GLU A 45 -7.08 1.85 -4.30
CA GLU A 45 -8.54 1.76 -4.41
C GLU A 45 -9.03 0.31 -4.43
N SER A 46 -8.35 -0.57 -5.19
CA SER A 46 -8.67 -2.00 -5.22
C SER A 46 -8.46 -2.67 -3.86
N LEU A 47 -7.38 -2.30 -3.14
CA LEU A 47 -7.11 -2.83 -1.80
C LEU A 47 -8.16 -2.36 -0.79
N TYR A 48 -8.55 -1.09 -0.85
CA TYR A 48 -9.60 -0.52 0.00
C TYR A 48 -10.95 -1.22 -0.22
N LYS A 49 -11.32 -1.44 -1.49
CA LYS A 49 -12.61 -2.07 -1.87
C LYS A 49 -12.57 -3.60 -1.81
N GLU A 50 -11.48 -4.18 -1.31
CA GLU A 50 -11.25 -5.63 -1.25
C GLU A 50 -11.42 -6.35 -2.61
N TYR A 51 -11.15 -5.64 -3.71
CA TYR A 51 -11.19 -6.25 -5.03
C TYR A 51 -10.08 -7.30 -5.18
N PRO A 52 -10.32 -8.39 -5.94
CA PRO A 52 -9.33 -9.44 -6.11
C PRO A 52 -8.00 -8.88 -6.63
N THR A 53 -6.96 -8.99 -5.83
CA THR A 53 -5.59 -8.69 -6.25
C THR A 53 -4.79 -9.99 -6.32
N ARG A 54 -3.95 -10.13 -7.36
CA ARG A 54 -3.17 -11.34 -7.62
C ARG A 54 -2.22 -11.66 -6.44
N LEU A 55 -1.76 -12.89 -6.29
CA LEU A 55 -0.72 -13.20 -5.29
C LEU A 55 0.59 -12.46 -5.54
N ILE A 56 1.36 -12.27 -4.47
CA ILE A 56 2.80 -12.02 -4.55
C ILE A 56 3.49 -13.38 -4.49
N TYR A 57 4.23 -13.72 -5.55
CA TYR A 57 4.97 -14.98 -5.60
C TYR A 57 6.40 -14.76 -5.14
N LEU A 58 6.81 -15.47 -4.09
CA LEU A 58 8.16 -15.45 -3.55
C LEU A 58 8.83 -16.80 -3.74
N TRP A 59 10.14 -16.79 -3.97
CA TRP A 59 10.93 -18.00 -4.14
C TRP A 59 12.17 -18.00 -3.27
N LYS A 60 12.29 -19.04 -2.43
CA LYS A 60 13.50 -19.31 -1.64
C LYS A 60 14.44 -20.21 -2.42
N THR A 61 15.67 -19.75 -2.64
CA THR A 61 16.70 -20.48 -3.37
C THR A 61 18.03 -20.48 -2.61
N LYS A 62 18.81 -21.56 -2.75
CA LYS A 62 20.19 -21.65 -2.25
C LYS A 62 21.19 -20.94 -3.17
N THR A 63 20.82 -20.73 -4.43
CA THR A 63 21.67 -20.11 -5.45
C THR A 63 20.93 -18.89 -5.98
N LEU A 64 21.47 -17.71 -5.70
CA LEU A 64 20.89 -16.45 -6.16
C LEU A 64 21.27 -16.20 -7.62
N PRO A 65 20.32 -15.82 -8.48
CA PRO A 65 20.64 -15.28 -9.79
C PRO A 65 21.27 -13.89 -9.63
N LYS A 66 21.69 -13.29 -10.75
CA LYS A 66 21.98 -11.86 -10.76
C LYS A 66 20.75 -11.07 -10.32
N LEU A 67 20.97 -10.09 -9.46
CA LEU A 67 19.93 -9.24 -8.89
C LEU A 67 20.08 -7.82 -9.43
N LYS A 68 19.00 -7.06 -9.42
CA LYS A 68 19.08 -5.61 -9.62
C LYS A 68 19.85 -4.97 -8.45
N GLU A 69 20.59 -3.90 -8.72
CA GLU A 69 21.53 -3.23 -7.79
C GLU A 69 20.93 -2.69 -6.48
N ASN A 70 19.63 -2.86 -6.25
CA ASN A 70 18.92 -2.30 -5.11
C ASN A 70 18.98 -3.17 -3.83
N SER A 71 19.75 -4.26 -3.83
CA SER A 71 19.85 -5.16 -2.69
C SER A 71 20.89 -4.68 -1.68
N ILE A 72 20.43 -4.10 -0.57
CA ILE A 72 21.26 -3.62 0.56
C ILE A 72 22.02 -4.78 1.24
N LYS A 73 21.49 -6.00 1.14
CA LYS A 73 22.09 -7.24 1.62
C LYS A 73 21.75 -8.40 0.69
N THR A 74 22.40 -9.54 0.90
CA THR A 74 22.02 -10.81 0.23
C THR A 74 20.58 -11.19 0.62
N PRO A 75 19.63 -11.24 -0.32
CA PRO A 75 18.23 -11.51 0.00
C PRO A 75 17.99 -13.01 0.25
N ASP A 76 17.06 -13.30 1.16
CA ASP A 76 16.63 -14.67 1.49
C ASP A 76 15.56 -15.20 0.53
N LEU A 77 14.80 -14.29 -0.08
CA LEU A 77 13.67 -14.58 -0.96
C LEU A 77 13.75 -13.75 -2.24
N LEU A 78 13.32 -14.32 -3.35
CA LEU A 78 13.22 -13.62 -4.63
C LEU A 78 11.77 -13.34 -4.96
N ILE A 79 11.48 -12.12 -5.41
CA ILE A 79 10.18 -11.74 -5.94
C ILE A 79 10.07 -12.34 -7.34
N LEU A 80 9.11 -13.24 -7.58
CA LEU A 80 8.82 -13.81 -8.90
C LEU A 80 7.70 -13.06 -9.64
N ASP A 81 6.75 -12.52 -8.89
CA ASP A 81 5.66 -11.67 -9.38
C ASP A 81 5.31 -10.64 -8.30
N GLY A 82 4.69 -9.54 -8.70
CA GLY A 82 4.22 -8.53 -7.76
C GLY A 82 5.22 -7.42 -7.47
N GLN A 83 6.39 -7.43 -8.12
CA GLN A 83 7.40 -6.37 -8.04
C GLN A 83 6.78 -4.97 -8.19
N GLN A 84 5.99 -4.73 -9.25
CA GLN A 84 5.38 -3.42 -9.50
C GLN A 84 4.44 -2.98 -8.38
N ARG A 85 3.73 -3.93 -7.74
CA ARG A 85 2.78 -3.65 -6.66
C ARG A 85 3.52 -3.34 -5.37
N LEU A 86 4.51 -4.15 -5.00
CA LEU A 86 5.36 -3.89 -3.83
C LEU A 86 6.12 -2.57 -3.97
N THR A 87 6.71 -2.29 -5.14
CA THR A 87 7.37 -1.00 -5.39
C THR A 87 6.39 0.17 -5.33
N SER A 88 5.17 0.03 -5.84
CA SER A 88 4.14 1.07 -5.78
C SER A 88 3.70 1.38 -4.35
N LEU A 89 3.47 0.34 -3.54
CA LEU A 89 3.12 0.47 -2.12
C LEU A 89 4.28 1.09 -1.31
N GLN A 90 5.52 0.70 -1.60
CA GLN A 90 6.70 1.33 -1.01
C GLN A 90 6.77 2.83 -1.34
N LYS A 91 6.57 3.20 -2.60
CA LYS A 91 6.56 4.60 -3.06
C LYS A 91 5.42 5.42 -2.44
N LEU A 92 4.25 4.82 -2.26
CA LEU A 92 3.13 5.43 -1.53
C LEU A 92 3.52 5.74 -0.08
N LEU A 93 4.06 4.75 0.63
CA LEU A 93 4.44 4.89 2.05
C LEU A 93 5.61 5.87 2.25
N LYS A 94 6.52 5.97 1.28
CA LYS A 94 7.56 7.02 1.28
C LYS A 94 7.01 8.42 0.99
N GLY A 95 5.79 8.53 0.44
CA GLY A 95 5.18 9.80 0.02
C GLY A 95 5.63 10.27 -1.35
N GLU A 96 6.34 9.44 -2.12
CA GLU A 96 6.76 9.74 -3.49
C GLU A 96 5.55 9.79 -4.45
N ILE A 97 4.53 8.98 -4.16
CA ILE A 97 3.27 8.97 -4.90
C ILE A 97 2.14 9.38 -3.96
N PRO A 98 1.69 10.66 -4.03
CA PRO A 98 0.73 11.20 -3.08
C PRO A 98 -0.71 10.84 -3.51
N VAL A 99 -1.19 9.68 -3.04
CA VAL A 99 -2.59 9.25 -3.18
C VAL A 99 -3.41 9.84 -2.04
N TYR A 100 -4.57 10.40 -2.38
CA TYR A 100 -5.53 10.99 -1.46
C TYR A 100 -6.84 10.22 -1.51
N PHE A 101 -7.52 10.19 -0.37
CA PHE A 101 -8.81 9.55 -0.16
C PHE A 101 -9.81 10.61 0.31
N ASN A 102 -11.01 10.60 -0.26
CA ASN A 102 -12.11 11.43 0.18
C ASN A 102 -13.00 10.65 1.15
N VAL A 103 -13.11 11.14 2.39
CA VAL A 103 -13.90 10.47 3.43
C VAL A 103 -15.41 10.56 3.22
N GLU A 104 -15.90 11.49 2.39
CA GLU A 104 -17.34 11.70 2.16
C GLU A 104 -17.91 10.75 1.11
N ASP A 105 -17.16 10.46 0.05
CA ASP A 105 -17.62 9.66 -1.11
C ASP A 105 -16.73 8.44 -1.42
N GLU A 106 -15.70 8.20 -0.62
CA GLU A 106 -14.76 7.07 -0.75
C GLU A 106 -13.98 7.06 -2.08
N SER A 107 -13.86 8.23 -2.73
CA SER A 107 -13.08 8.38 -3.95
C SER A 107 -11.59 8.53 -3.70
N PHE A 108 -10.79 8.10 -4.68
CA PHE A 108 -9.35 8.24 -4.66
C PHE A 108 -8.87 9.19 -5.76
N ALA A 109 -7.84 9.98 -5.45
CA ALA A 109 -7.22 10.87 -6.42
C ALA A 109 -5.71 10.95 -6.20
N ILE A 110 -4.99 11.34 -7.26
CA ILE A 110 -3.62 11.84 -7.09
C ILE A 110 -3.69 13.28 -6.63
N TYR A 111 -2.83 13.64 -5.69
CA TYR A 111 -2.73 15.00 -5.17
C TYR A 111 -2.77 16.05 -6.27
N SER A 112 -3.53 17.10 -6.00
CA SER A 112 -3.43 18.38 -6.69
C SER A 112 -3.54 19.51 -5.67
N SER A 113 -3.00 20.69 -5.99
CA SER A 113 -3.08 21.87 -5.11
C SER A 113 -4.52 22.22 -4.70
N LYS A 114 -5.51 21.84 -5.52
CA LYS A 114 -6.94 22.03 -5.25
C LYS A 114 -7.41 21.20 -4.05
N LEU A 115 -6.83 20.03 -3.80
CA LEU A 115 -7.24 19.12 -2.71
C LEU A 115 -6.68 19.53 -1.34
N LYS A 116 -5.58 20.29 -1.30
CA LYS A 116 -4.84 20.61 -0.07
C LYS A 116 -5.71 21.27 1.02
N ASN A 117 -6.69 22.07 0.60
CA ASN A 117 -7.52 22.87 1.50
C ASN A 117 -8.95 22.30 1.65
N VAL A 118 -9.22 21.13 1.07
CA VAL A 118 -10.54 20.48 1.18
C VAL A 118 -10.47 19.48 2.33
N PRO A 119 -11.17 19.72 3.47
CA PRO A 119 -10.98 18.89 4.66
C PRO A 119 -11.38 17.42 4.50
N SER A 120 -12.26 17.10 3.55
CA SER A 120 -12.66 15.73 3.28
C SER A 120 -11.60 14.90 2.57
N TRP A 121 -10.59 15.54 1.97
CA TRP A 121 -9.48 14.86 1.29
C TRP A 121 -8.27 14.70 2.20
N VAL A 122 -7.92 13.44 2.48
CA VAL A 122 -6.79 13.09 3.33
C VAL A 122 -5.75 12.26 2.58
N ALA A 123 -4.48 12.46 2.90
CA ALA A 123 -3.41 11.67 2.31
C ALA A 123 -3.48 10.23 2.84
N VAL A 124 -3.50 9.25 1.94
CA VAL A 124 -3.56 7.82 2.31
C VAL A 124 -2.39 7.45 3.22
N LYS A 125 -1.17 7.91 2.88
CA LYS A 125 0.02 7.71 3.72
C LYS A 125 -0.24 8.13 5.18
N SER A 126 -0.77 9.33 5.39
CA SER A 126 -0.98 9.87 6.74
C SER A 126 -2.03 9.06 7.51
N VAL A 127 -3.07 8.55 6.84
CA VAL A 127 -4.04 7.64 7.46
C VAL A 127 -3.40 6.31 7.83
N LEU A 128 -2.54 5.74 6.99
CA LEU A 128 -1.83 4.49 7.28
C LEU A 128 -0.87 4.63 8.48
N GLU A 129 -0.25 5.80 8.65
CA GLU A 129 0.68 6.08 9.75
C GLU A 129 -0.05 6.42 11.06
N ASN A 130 -1.05 7.31 11.02
CA ASN A 130 -1.68 7.87 12.21
C ASN A 130 -3.20 8.07 12.01
N PRO A 131 -4.00 7.00 11.92
CA PRO A 131 -5.42 7.09 11.58
C PRO A 131 -6.22 7.91 12.61
N ILE A 132 -5.89 7.78 13.90
CA ILE A 132 -6.56 8.51 15.00
C ILE A 132 -6.34 10.03 14.87
N THR A 133 -5.11 10.45 14.56
CA THR A 133 -4.78 11.87 14.39
C THR A 133 -5.52 12.47 13.19
N ILE A 134 -5.56 11.74 12.07
CA ILE A 134 -6.29 12.19 10.88
C ILE A 134 -7.80 12.24 11.13
N TRP A 135 -8.33 11.25 11.85
CA TRP A 135 -9.74 11.26 12.24
C TRP A 135 -10.11 12.49 13.07
N ASN A 136 -9.32 12.82 14.09
CA ASN A 136 -9.55 14.02 14.91
C ASN A 136 -9.49 15.31 14.08
N ASP A 137 -8.54 15.41 13.15
CA ASP A 137 -8.40 16.56 12.23
C ASP A 137 -9.62 16.71 11.30
N ILE A 138 -10.17 15.61 10.79
CA ILE A 138 -11.39 15.60 9.97
C ILE A 138 -12.58 16.12 10.78
N ILE A 139 -12.81 15.59 11.99
CA ILE A 139 -13.94 16.01 12.84
C ILE A 139 -13.87 17.51 13.12
N GLU A 140 -12.69 18.01 13.50
CA GLU A 140 -12.49 19.42 13.83
C GLU A 140 -12.76 20.33 12.62
N LYS A 141 -12.19 20.00 11.45
CA LYS A 141 -12.29 20.84 10.26
C LYS A 141 -13.67 20.81 9.59
N LEU A 142 -14.32 19.65 9.56
CA LEU A 142 -15.66 19.51 8.98
C LEU A 142 -16.77 19.93 9.95
N LYS A 143 -16.45 20.23 11.22
CA LYS A 143 -17.40 20.61 12.27
C LYS A 143 -18.55 19.61 12.39
N ILE A 144 -18.22 18.32 12.28
CA ILE A 144 -19.21 17.24 12.31
C ILE A 144 -19.83 17.17 13.71
N ASP A 145 -21.16 17.10 13.76
CA ASP A 145 -21.87 16.89 15.02
C ASP A 145 -21.57 15.49 15.56
N LYS A 146 -21.22 15.44 16.85
CA LYS A 146 -20.82 14.25 17.60
C LYS A 146 -21.91 13.17 17.70
N THR A 147 -23.14 13.50 17.29
CA THR A 147 -24.30 12.59 17.36
C THR A 147 -24.78 12.12 15.99
N SER A 148 -24.12 12.55 14.90
CA SER A 148 -24.53 12.22 13.53
C SER A 148 -24.05 10.85 13.08
N HIS A 149 -24.88 10.12 12.33
CA HIS A 149 -24.49 8.86 11.66
C HIS A 149 -23.29 9.04 10.72
N LEU A 150 -23.10 10.25 10.17
CA LEU A 150 -21.96 10.60 9.34
C LEU A 150 -20.62 10.43 10.08
N GLN A 151 -20.60 10.67 11.39
CA GLN A 151 -19.38 10.48 12.18
C GLN A 151 -18.97 9.00 12.21
N GLU A 152 -19.93 8.10 12.42
CA GLU A 152 -19.68 6.67 12.45
C GLU A 152 -19.21 6.17 11.07
N ASP A 153 -19.87 6.59 9.99
CA ASP A 153 -19.50 6.25 8.62
C ASP A 153 -18.06 6.68 8.30
N TYR A 154 -17.70 7.92 8.63
CA TYR A 154 -16.37 8.45 8.32
C TYR A 154 -15.29 7.78 9.17
N MET A 155 -15.57 7.49 10.44
CA MET A 155 -14.68 6.72 11.30
C MET A 155 -14.42 5.33 10.73
N ASN A 156 -15.48 4.64 10.30
CA ASN A 156 -15.40 3.31 9.68
C ASN A 156 -14.58 3.35 8.39
N ARG A 157 -14.76 4.38 7.54
CA ARG A 157 -13.96 4.57 6.30
C ARG A 157 -12.48 4.77 6.59
N ILE A 158 -12.13 5.61 7.56
CA ILE A 158 -10.74 5.82 7.99
C ILE A 158 -10.15 4.54 8.57
N GLN A 159 -10.92 3.82 9.39
CA GLN A 159 -10.51 2.53 9.93
C GLN A 159 -10.25 1.53 8.79
N ASN A 160 -11.19 1.34 7.86
CA ASN A 160 -11.03 0.43 6.71
C ASN A 160 -9.80 0.80 5.87
N LEU A 161 -9.59 2.09 5.59
CA LEU A 161 -8.41 2.57 4.87
C LEU A 161 -7.12 2.21 5.61
N SER A 162 -7.10 2.33 6.95
CA SER A 162 -5.94 1.98 7.77
C SER A 162 -5.61 0.48 7.73
N GLN A 163 -6.62 -0.39 7.54
CA GLN A 163 -6.48 -1.85 7.49
C GLN A 163 -5.89 -2.36 6.17
N ILE A 164 -5.71 -1.53 5.13
CA ILE A 164 -5.04 -1.94 3.89
C ILE A 164 -3.65 -2.51 4.17
N LYS A 165 -2.97 -2.02 5.20
CA LYS A 165 -1.64 -2.50 5.61
C LYS A 165 -1.66 -3.97 6.08
N ASP A 166 -2.81 -4.45 6.52
CA ASP A 166 -3.06 -5.80 7.03
C ASP A 166 -3.63 -6.73 5.95
N TYR A 167 -4.01 -6.17 4.79
CA TYR A 167 -4.42 -6.92 3.61
C TYR A 167 -3.36 -7.97 3.26
N SER A 168 -3.82 -9.20 3.08
CA SER A 168 -3.01 -10.33 2.69
C SER A 168 -3.42 -10.74 1.28
N PHE A 169 -2.46 -10.88 0.37
CA PHE A 169 -2.74 -11.36 -0.99
C PHE A 169 -3.17 -12.84 -0.91
N ARG A 170 -4.49 -13.09 -0.88
CA ARG A 170 -5.06 -14.40 -0.52
C ARG A 170 -5.92 -15.04 -1.62
N TYR A 171 -5.41 -15.22 -2.85
CA TYR A 171 -6.03 -16.14 -3.83
C TYR A 171 -5.00 -16.92 -4.64
#